data_AF-A0A7X4CXV1-F1
#
_entry.id   AF-A0A7X4CXV1-F1
#
_cell.length_a   1.000
_cell.length_b   1.000
_cell.length_c   1.000
_cell.angle_alpha   90.00
_cell.angle_beta   90.00
_cell.angle_gamma   90.00
#
_symmetry.space_group_name_H-M   'P 1'
#
loop_
_entity.id
_entity.type
_entity.pdbx_description
1 polymer ?
#
loop_
_entity_poly.entity_id
_entity_poly.type
_entity_poly.pdbx_seq_one_letter_code
_entity_poly.pdbx_strand_id
1 'polypeptide(L)'
;MADAAFDTLATARLLRESGIEERQAAAITTAIKDGVTGGVATKADLAELRGELRSDMADLRSELRNDMADLRSDMASLETRLTVRIVVVGLALNSVTAAAVVAAVGWMLAG
;
A
#
# COMPACT_ATOMS: atom_id res chain seq x y z
N MET A 1 1.98 -5.77 -31.61
CA MET A 1 0.69 -5.89 -32.32
C MET A 1 0.46 -4.55 -32.97
N ALA A 2 0.27 -4.52 -34.30
CA ALA A 2 0.05 -3.25 -35.00
C ALA A 2 -1.18 -2.58 -34.41
N ASP A 3 -0.98 -1.49 -33.69
CA ASP A 3 -2.05 -0.54 -33.41
C ASP A 3 -2.56 -0.14 -34.79
N ALA A 4 -3.79 -0.52 -35.13
CA ALA A 4 -4.36 -0.22 -36.43
C ALA A 4 -4.61 1.29 -36.46
N ALA A 5 -3.53 2.03 -36.70
CA ALA A 5 -3.54 3.46 -36.84
C ALA A 5 -4.63 3.81 -37.84
N PHE A 6 -5.50 4.73 -37.45
CA PHE A 6 -6.62 5.17 -38.27
C PHE A 6 -6.14 5.51 -39.69
N ASP A 7 -6.50 4.68 -40.67
CA ASP A 7 -6.08 4.85 -42.06
C ASP A 7 -6.87 6.01 -42.68
N THR A 8 -6.29 7.20 -42.52
CA THR A 8 -6.83 8.47 -42.98
C THR A 8 -7.01 8.45 -44.50
N LEU A 9 -6.16 7.71 -45.23
CA LEU A 9 -6.17 7.73 -46.68
C LEU A 9 -7.22 6.78 -47.25
N ALA A 10 -7.37 5.58 -46.66
CA ALA A 10 -8.49 4.69 -46.98
C ALA A 10 -9.84 5.34 -46.64
N THR A 11 -9.93 6.02 -45.51
CA THR A 11 -11.17 6.70 -45.08
C THR A 11 -11.53 7.86 -46.01
N ALA A 12 -10.57 8.71 -46.38
CA ALA A 12 -10.81 9.79 -47.33
C ALA A 12 -11.25 9.27 -48.72
N ARG A 13 -10.67 8.15 -49.19
CA ARG A 13 -11.08 7.50 -50.45
C ARG A 13 -12.53 7.03 -50.40
N LEU A 14 -12.93 6.36 -49.31
CA LEU A 14 -14.31 5.90 -49.12
C LEU A 14 -15.31 7.06 -49.13
N LEU A 15 -14.98 8.16 -48.45
CA LEU A 15 -15.83 9.35 -48.45
C LEU A 15 -16.00 9.90 -49.87
N ARG A 16 -14.93 9.94 -50.66
CA ARG A 16 -15.01 10.37 -52.07
C ARG A 16 -15.83 9.42 -52.94
N GLU A 17 -15.66 8.12 -52.78
CA GLU A 17 -16.45 7.11 -53.50
C GLU A 17 -17.95 7.21 -53.17
N SER A 18 -18.29 7.71 -51.98
CA SER A 18 -19.67 8.03 -51.58
C SER A 18 -20.18 9.40 -52.09
N GLY A 19 -19.40 10.11 -52.90
CA GLY A 19 -19.78 11.39 -53.51
C GLY A 19 -19.40 12.64 -52.71
N ILE A 20 -18.61 12.52 -51.65
CA ILE A 20 -18.07 13.67 -50.91
C ILE A 20 -16.89 14.28 -51.69
N GLU A 21 -16.88 15.61 -51.80
CA GLU A 21 -15.81 16.34 -52.48
C GLU A 21 -14.46 16.15 -51.77
N GLU A 22 -13.34 16.12 -52.51
CA GLU A 22 -12.00 15.82 -51.99
C GLU A 22 -11.61 16.68 -50.78
N ARG A 23 -11.87 17.99 -50.82
CA ARG A 23 -11.57 18.88 -49.68
C ARG A 23 -12.39 18.54 -48.44
N GLN A 24 -13.66 18.19 -48.62
CA GLN A 24 -14.54 17.81 -47.51
C GLN A 24 -14.15 16.45 -46.94
N ALA A 25 -13.83 15.48 -47.80
CA ALA A 25 -13.35 14.17 -47.38
C ALA A 25 -12.06 14.28 -46.54
N ALA A 26 -11.11 15.11 -46.96
CA ALA A 26 -9.89 15.38 -46.23
C ALA A 26 -10.15 16.09 -44.87
N ALA A 27 -11.03 17.09 -44.86
CA ALA A 27 -11.38 17.83 -43.64
C ALA A 27 -12.09 16.93 -42.61
N ILE A 28 -13.08 16.14 -43.05
CA ILE A 28 -13.82 15.21 -42.20
C ILE A 28 -12.88 14.16 -41.62
N THR A 29 -12.00 13.58 -42.44
CA THR A 29 -11.09 12.53 -41.98
C THR A 29 -10.06 13.06 -40.99
N THR A 30 -9.56 14.27 -41.19
CA THR A 30 -8.65 14.93 -40.25
C THR A 30 -9.35 15.21 -38.92
N ALA A 31 -10.57 15.76 -38.95
CA ALA A 31 -11.33 16.03 -37.73
C ALA A 31 -11.64 14.75 -36.93
N ILE A 32 -11.95 13.64 -37.61
CA ILE A 32 -12.16 12.34 -36.96
C ILE A 32 -10.86 11.80 -36.37
N LYS A 33 -9.75 11.86 -37.11
CA LYS A 33 -8.45 11.43 -36.62
C LYS A 33 -8.07 12.20 -35.35
N ASP A 34 -8.16 13.53 -35.40
CA ASP A 34 -7.83 14.40 -34.27
C ASP A 34 -8.73 14.13 -33.06
N GLY A 35 -10.04 13.90 -33.28
CA GLY A 35 -10.96 13.54 -32.21
C GLY A 35 -10.66 12.17 -31.57
N VAL A 36 -10.17 11.20 -32.35
CA VAL A 36 -9.83 9.86 -31.86
C VAL A 36 -8.47 9.82 -31.18
N THR A 37 -7.50 10.61 -31.64
CA THR A 37 -6.12 10.58 -31.10
C THR A 37 -5.82 11.69 -30.08
N GLY A 38 -6.63 12.76 -30.05
CA GLY A 38 -6.29 13.99 -29.34
C GLY A 38 -6.61 14.03 -27.84
N GLY A 39 -7.29 13.04 -27.27
CA GLY A 39 -7.71 13.10 -25.87
C GLY A 39 -8.13 11.78 -25.23
N VAL A 40 -7.80 10.65 -25.84
CA VAL A 40 -8.16 9.33 -25.33
C VAL A 40 -6.91 8.66 -24.78
N ALA A 41 -6.99 8.15 -23.56
CA ALA A 41 -5.91 7.34 -22.98
C ALA A 41 -5.61 6.14 -23.88
N THR A 42 -4.34 6.00 -24.26
CA THR A 42 -3.87 4.91 -25.10
C THR A 42 -3.72 3.62 -24.29
N LYS A 43 -3.58 2.50 -24.99
CA LYS A 43 -3.26 1.21 -24.33
C LYS A 43 -1.90 1.25 -23.62
N ALA A 44 -0.97 2.09 -24.08
CA ALA A 44 0.33 2.28 -23.45
C ALA A 44 0.15 2.99 -22.09
N ASP A 45 -0.62 4.09 -22.07
CA ASP A 45 -0.91 4.84 -20.84
C ASP A 45 -1.60 3.95 -19.80
N LEU A 46 -2.56 3.12 -20.24
CA LEU A 46 -3.23 2.16 -19.35
C LEU A 46 -2.29 1.04 -18.85
N ALA A 47 -1.34 0.61 -19.67
CA ALA A 47 -0.35 -0.39 -19.28
C ALA A 47 0.66 0.19 -18.27
N GLU A 48 1.07 1.44 -18.47
CA GLU A 48 1.91 2.20 -17.55
C GLU A 48 1.21 2.38 -16.20
N LEU A 49 -0.01 2.94 -16.19
CA LEU A 49 -0.80 3.11 -14.98
C LEU A 49 -1.06 1.78 -14.24
N ARG A 50 -1.31 0.69 -14.98
CA ARG A 50 -1.44 -0.65 -14.39
C ARG A 50 -0.12 -1.12 -13.76
N GLY A 51 1.02 -0.77 -14.36
CA GLY A 51 2.34 -1.04 -13.83
C GLY A 51 2.58 -0.29 -12.52
N GLU A 52 2.34 1.02 -12.52
CA GLU A 52 2.44 1.89 -11.33
C GLU A 52 1.57 1.38 -10.19
N LEU A 53 0.26 1.16 -10.44
CA LEU A 53 -0.66 0.65 -9.43
C LEU A 53 -0.24 -0.72 -8.87
N ARG A 54 0.40 -1.56 -9.68
CA ARG A 54 0.91 -2.86 -9.22
C ARG A 54 2.15 -2.69 -8.34
N SER A 55 3.00 -1.73 -8.64
CA SER A 55 4.16 -1.38 -7.81
C SER A 55 3.69 -0.83 -6.47
N ASP A 56 2.85 0.20 -6.48
CA ASP A 56 2.33 0.83 -5.27
C ASP A 56 1.63 -0.18 -4.35
N MET A 57 0.85 -1.10 -4.93
CA MET A 57 0.19 -2.17 -4.16
C MET A 57 1.20 -3.15 -3.53
N ALA A 58 2.31 -3.43 -4.21
CA ALA A 58 3.36 -4.30 -3.69
C ALA A 58 4.13 -3.61 -2.56
N ASP A 59 4.43 -2.32 -2.72
CA ASP A 59 5.13 -1.50 -1.75
C ASP A 59 4.29 -1.34 -0.48
N LEU A 60 3.03 -0.93 -0.61
CA LEU A 60 2.08 -0.86 0.52
C LEU A 60 1.93 -2.18 1.27
N ARG A 61 1.91 -3.31 0.54
CA ARG A 61 1.83 -4.63 1.17
C ARG A 61 3.10 -4.96 1.96
N SER A 62 4.26 -4.53 1.48
CA SER A 62 5.54 -4.70 2.17
C SER A 62 5.59 -3.84 3.44
N GLU A 63 5.22 -2.57 3.34
CA GLU A 63 5.14 -1.63 4.47
C GLU A 63 4.23 -2.18 5.57
N LEU A 64 2.99 -2.56 5.24
CA LEU A 64 2.05 -3.11 6.21
C LEU A 64 2.56 -4.40 6.89
N ARG A 65 3.32 -5.23 6.16
CA ARG A 65 3.92 -6.44 6.74
C ARG A 65 5.02 -6.09 7.74
N ASN A 66 5.84 -5.09 7.42
CA ASN A 66 6.90 -4.63 8.30
C ASN A 66 6.32 -3.97 9.56
N ASP A 67 5.36 -3.06 9.41
CA ASP A 67 4.67 -2.41 10.54
C ASP A 67 4.03 -3.45 11.47
N MET A 68 3.41 -4.50 10.91
CA MET A 68 2.84 -5.59 11.71
C MET A 68 3.90 -6.42 12.45
N ALA A 69 5.08 -6.62 11.84
CA ALA A 69 6.19 -7.31 12.48
C ALA A 69 6.78 -6.47 13.62
N ASP A 70 6.94 -5.16 13.40
CA ASP A 70 7.43 -4.21 14.40
C ASP A 70 6.45 -4.11 15.58
N LEU A 71 5.15 -3.97 15.32
CA LEU A 71 4.14 -3.99 16.37
C LEU A 71 4.17 -5.29 17.19
N ARG A 72 4.36 -6.45 16.54
CA ARG A 72 4.48 -7.73 17.26
C ARG A 72 5.74 -7.77 18.14
N SER A 73 6.86 -7.23 17.65
CA SER A 73 8.11 -7.10 18.41
C SER A 73 7.92 -6.19 19.63
N ASP A 74 7.27 -5.04 19.45
CA ASP A 74 6.97 -4.09 20.52
C ASP A 74 6.06 -4.71 21.58
N MET A 75 5.03 -5.46 21.18
CA MET A 75 4.17 -6.19 22.11
C MET A 75 4.95 -7.22 22.92
N ALA A 76 5.81 -8.03 22.28
CA ALA A 76 6.63 -9.02 22.98
C ALA A 76 7.64 -8.38 23.96
N SER A 77 8.21 -7.22 23.58
CA SER A 77 9.07 -6.42 24.44
C SER A 77 8.32 -5.87 25.66
N LEU A 78 7.10 -5.37 25.45
CA LEU A 78 6.23 -4.89 26.53
C LEU A 78 5.82 -6.03 27.47
N GLU A 79 5.41 -7.18 26.94
CA GLU A 79 5.10 -8.37 27.74
C GLU A 79 6.28 -8.77 28.61
N THR A 80 7.48 -8.89 28.01
CA THR A 80 8.71 -9.23 28.75
C THR A 80 8.99 -8.22 29.87
N ARG A 81 8.90 -6.91 29.56
CA ARG A 81 9.10 -5.84 30.55
C ARG A 81 8.10 -5.91 31.70
N LEU A 82 6.84 -6.21 31.41
CA LEU A 82 5.80 -6.33 32.43
C LEU A 82 6.02 -7.57 33.29
N THR A 83 6.32 -8.73 32.69
CA THR A 83 6.63 -9.96 33.43
C THR A 83 7.80 -9.75 34.36
N VAL A 84 8.91 -9.15 33.88
CA VAL A 84 10.08 -8.86 34.73
C VAL A 84 9.69 -7.93 35.88
N ARG A 85 8.95 -6.83 35.61
CA ARG A 85 8.52 -5.91 36.67
C ARG A 85 7.65 -6.60 37.72
N ILE A 86 6.71 -7.44 37.30
CA ILE A 86 5.84 -8.18 38.23
C ILE A 86 6.67 -9.13 39.10
N VAL A 87 7.61 -9.87 38.51
CA VAL A 87 8.51 -10.77 39.25
C VAL A 87 9.36 -9.99 40.24
N VAL A 88 9.97 -8.88 39.83
CA VAL A 88 10.80 -8.04 40.70
C VAL A 88 9.99 -7.50 41.88
N VAL A 89 8.79 -6.98 41.64
CA VAL A 89 7.90 -6.50 42.71
C VAL A 89 7.49 -7.64 43.64
N GLY A 90 7.16 -8.82 43.10
CA GLY A 90 6.81 -9.99 43.91
C GLY A 90 7.96 -10.46 44.82
N LEU A 91 9.19 -10.50 44.31
CA LEU A 91 10.38 -10.82 45.10
C LEU A 91 10.64 -9.78 46.19
N ALA A 92 10.49 -8.49 45.88
CA ALA A 92 10.66 -7.41 46.84
C ALA A 92 9.61 -7.47 47.97
N LEU A 93 8.36 -7.78 47.64
CA LEU A 93 7.31 -7.93 48.66
C LEU A 93 7.57 -9.14 49.57
N ASN A 94 7.99 -10.28 49.01
CA ASN A 94 8.31 -11.47 49.80
C ASN A 94 9.49 -11.27 50.76
N SER A 95 10.51 -10.51 50.38
CA SER A 95 11.63 -10.22 51.28
C SER A 95 11.24 -9.30 52.43
N VAL A 96 10.37 -8.31 52.17
CA VAL A 96 9.82 -7.41 53.19
C VAL A 96 8.96 -8.15 54.20
N THR A 97 8.08 -9.04 53.75
CA THR A 97 7.25 -9.84 54.65
C THR A 97 8.09 -10.82 55.47
N ALA A 98 9.08 -11.48 54.87
CA ALA A 98 10.01 -12.34 55.59
C ALA A 98 10.77 -11.59 56.69
N ALA A 99 11.30 -10.39 56.38
CA ALA A 99 11.98 -9.55 57.36
C ALA A 99 11.07 -9.14 58.52
N ALA A 100 9.81 -8.78 58.23
CA ALA A 100 8.83 -8.43 59.24
C ALA A 100 8.50 -9.61 60.18
N VAL A 101 8.35 -10.82 59.65
CA VAL A 101 8.11 -12.04 60.45
C VAL A 101 9.30 -12.33 61.37
N VAL A 102 10.54 -12.27 60.83
CA VAL A 102 11.75 -12.49 61.63
C VAL A 102 11.84 -11.49 62.77
N ALA A 103 11.57 -10.20 62.49
CA ALA A 103 11.55 -9.17 63.52
C ALA A 103 10.52 -9.50 64.60
N ALA A 104 9.26 -9.79 64.22
CA ALA A 104 8.18 -10.09 65.17
C ALA A 104 8.49 -11.29 66.08
N VAL A 105 9.05 -12.37 65.54
CA VAL A 105 9.48 -13.54 66.32
C VAL A 105 10.60 -13.16 67.29
N GLY A 106 11.59 -12.38 66.84
CA GLY A 106 12.67 -11.89 67.69
C GLY A 106 12.16 -11.07 68.89
N TRP A 107 11.20 -10.18 68.67
CA TRP A 107 10.55 -9.41 69.74
C TRP A 107 9.83 -10.32 70.75
N MET A 108 9.14 -11.37 70.29
CA MET A 108 8.40 -12.29 71.17
C MET A 108 9.31 -13.18 72.03
N LEU A 109 10.53 -13.47 71.58
CA LEU A 109 11.50 -14.27 72.35
C LEU A 109 12.31 -13.44 73.35
N ALA A 110 12.39 -12.12 73.16
CA ALA A 110 13.18 -11.21 74.00
C ALA A 110 12.37 -10.58 75.16
N GLY A 111 11.04 -10.63 75.11
CA GLY A 111 10.13 -10.12 76.15
C GLY A 111 9.57 -11.24 77.02
#